data_AF-Q8SRJ5-F1
#
_entry.id   AF-Q8SRJ5-F1
#
_cell.length_a   1.000
_cell.length_b   1.000
_cell.length_c   1.000
_cell.angle_alpha   90.00
_cell.angle_beta   90.00
_cell.angle_gamma   90.00
#
_symmetry.space_group_name_H-M   'P 1'
#
loop_
_entity.id
_entity.type
_entity.pdbx_description
1 polymer ?
#
loop_
_entity_poly.entity_id
_entity_poly.type
_entity_poly.pdbx_seq_one_letter_code
_entity_poly.pdbx_strand_id
1 'polypeptide(L)'
;MQILADNFKVSDIDREGKLYANVSRAYMKSPTVDIALDYNTVLCRLQTGHALEVRIFRGISEDIECHYLVCGRVYSVEYKGGRALVKASFGGLLLSMDAPEEGVRDIGDKDEISLALTFI
;
A
#
# COMPACT_ATOMS: atom_id res chain seq x y z
N MET A 1 15.84 0.10 1.21
CA MET A 1 15.93 -0.74 -0.01
C MET A 1 14.56 -0.79 -0.67
N GLN A 2 14.44 -0.61 -1.98
CA GLN A 2 13.14 -0.71 -2.67
C GLN A 2 12.74 -2.19 -2.80
N ILE A 3 11.53 -2.51 -2.38
CA ILE A 3 10.96 -3.87 -2.39
C ILE A 3 10.01 -4.03 -3.57
N LEU A 4 9.11 -3.05 -3.75
CA LEU A 4 8.11 -3.05 -4.80
C LEU A 4 8.08 -1.68 -5.48
N ALA A 5 7.95 -1.68 -6.79
CA ALA A 5 7.63 -0.53 -7.62
C ALA A 5 6.81 -1.04 -8.80
N ASP A 6 5.52 -0.68 -8.83
CA ASP A 6 4.61 -1.14 -9.89
C ASP A 6 3.52 -0.09 -10.10
N ASN A 7 2.89 -0.14 -11.27
CA ASN A 7 1.79 0.72 -11.65
C ASN A 7 0.46 0.06 -11.28
N PHE A 8 -0.35 0.81 -10.55
CA PHE A 8 -1.65 0.38 -10.09
C PHE A 8 -2.75 1.27 -10.67
N LYS A 9 -3.93 0.69 -10.79
CA LYS A 9 -5.17 1.43 -11.02
C LYS A 9 -6.05 1.33 -9.78
N VAL A 10 -6.61 2.46 -9.34
CA VAL A 10 -7.63 2.49 -8.30
C VAL A 10 -8.91 1.86 -8.86
N SER A 11 -9.23 0.66 -8.38
CA SER A 11 -10.40 -0.10 -8.80
C SER A 11 -11.67 0.28 -8.04
N ASP A 12 -11.53 0.70 -6.78
CA ASP A 12 -12.65 0.97 -5.89
C ASP A 12 -12.21 1.80 -4.68
N ILE A 13 -13.16 2.46 -4.03
CA ILE A 13 -12.95 3.23 -2.79
C ILE A 13 -14.16 3.00 -1.89
N ASP A 14 -13.93 2.67 -0.61
CA ASP A 14 -14.97 2.52 0.42
C ASP A 14 -16.10 1.55 0.00
N ARG A 15 -15.75 0.32 -0.37
CA ARG A 15 -16.68 -0.76 -0.82
C ARG A 15 -17.90 -0.97 0.08
N GLU A 16 -17.73 -0.79 1.38
CA GLU A 16 -18.76 -0.98 2.40
C GLU A 16 -19.42 0.34 2.83
N GLY A 17 -19.18 1.41 2.07
CA GLY A 17 -19.57 2.78 2.41
C GLY A 17 -18.48 3.52 3.20
N LYS A 18 -18.52 4.85 3.12
CA LYS A 18 -17.57 5.71 3.80
C LYS A 18 -17.88 5.78 5.30
N LEU A 19 -16.96 5.28 6.12
CA LEU A 19 -17.13 5.22 7.58
C LEU A 19 -16.55 6.44 8.31
N TYR A 20 -15.49 7.03 7.78
CA TYR A 20 -14.75 8.13 8.43
C TYR A 20 -14.71 9.36 7.54
N ALA A 21 -14.74 10.56 8.13
CA ALA A 21 -14.76 11.80 7.37
C ALA A 21 -13.51 12.00 6.50
N ASN A 22 -12.33 11.75 7.09
CA ASN A 22 -11.03 12.07 6.50
C ASN A 22 -10.17 10.84 6.18
N VAL A 23 -10.70 9.63 6.36
CA VAL A 23 -10.02 8.38 6.03
C VAL A 23 -10.93 7.58 5.12
N SER A 24 -10.38 7.14 3.99
CA SER A 24 -11.03 6.22 3.07
C SER A 24 -10.10 5.04 2.81
N ARG A 25 -10.67 3.93 2.36
CA ARG A 25 -9.91 2.74 1.94
C ARG A 25 -9.95 2.61 0.43
N ALA A 26 -8.80 2.77 -0.21
CA ALA A 26 -8.63 2.54 -1.64
C ALA A 26 -8.28 1.08 -1.92
N TYR A 27 -8.85 0.53 -2.99
CA TYR A 27 -8.53 -0.80 -3.52
C TYR A 27 -7.88 -0.64 -4.89
N MET A 28 -6.64 -1.08 -5.00
CA MET A 28 -5.76 -0.83 -6.14
C MET A 28 -5.26 -2.15 -6.70
N LYS A 29 -5.12 -2.24 -8.02
CA LYS A 29 -4.69 -3.46 -8.70
C LYS A 29 -3.58 -3.19 -9.71
N SER A 30 -2.56 -4.03 -9.69
CA SER A 30 -1.64 -4.27 -10.81
C SER A 30 -1.93 -5.66 -11.41
N PRO A 31 -1.26 -6.08 -12.50
CA PRO A 31 -1.49 -7.42 -13.08
C PRO A 31 -1.30 -8.58 -12.10
N THR A 32 -0.45 -8.43 -11.08
CA THR A 32 -0.09 -9.53 -10.16
C THR A 32 -0.32 -9.22 -8.68
N VAL A 33 -0.52 -7.94 -8.33
CA VAL A 33 -0.60 -7.46 -6.95
C VAL A 33 -1.93 -6.74 -6.71
N ASP A 34 -2.59 -7.10 -5.60
CA ASP A 34 -3.76 -6.40 -5.09
C ASP A 34 -3.39 -5.66 -3.79
N ILE A 35 -3.78 -4.38 -3.68
CA ILE A 35 -3.55 -3.56 -2.49
C ILE A 35 -4.87 -2.97 -2.00
N ALA A 36 -5.13 -3.09 -0.71
CA ALA A 36 -6.09 -2.26 0.02
C ALA A 36 -5.32 -1.34 0.98
N LEU A 37 -5.51 -0.02 0.86
CA LEU A 37 -4.78 0.99 1.62
C LEU A 37 -5.74 2.02 2.22
N ASP A 38 -5.69 2.21 3.53
CA ASP A 38 -6.28 3.37 4.17
C ASP A 38 -5.42 4.60 3.91
N TYR A 39 -6.05 5.71 3.55
CA TYR A 39 -5.36 6.97 3.27
C TYR A 39 -6.14 8.16 3.81
N ASN A 40 -5.40 9.24 4.11
CA ASN A 40 -6.02 10.48 4.52
C ASN A 40 -6.53 11.25 3.28
N THR A 41 -7.85 11.44 3.18
CA THR A 41 -8.50 12.04 2.00
C THR A 41 -8.25 13.54 1.84
N VAL A 42 -7.79 14.22 2.89
CA VAL A 42 -7.44 15.65 2.84
C VAL A 42 -6.06 15.82 2.20
N LEU A 43 -5.14 14.91 2.51
CA LEU A 43 -3.75 14.94 2.04
C LEU A 43 -3.57 14.28 0.67
N CYS A 44 -4.33 13.21 0.38
CA CYS A 44 -4.26 12.46 -0.87
C CYS A 44 -5.66 12.29 -1.45
N ARG A 45 -5.88 12.81 -2.67
CA ARG A 45 -7.19 12.78 -3.35
C ARG A 45 -7.22 11.71 -4.43
N LEU A 46 -7.42 10.47 -4.02
CA LEU A 46 -7.66 9.35 -4.94
C LEU A 46 -9.10 9.35 -5.46
N GLN A 47 -9.27 8.94 -6.71
CA GLN A 47 -10.57 8.63 -7.32
C GLN A 47 -10.47 7.29 -8.05
N THR A 48 -11.60 6.59 -8.16
CA THR A 48 -11.69 5.38 -8.98
C THR A 48 -11.27 5.68 -10.41
N GLY A 49 -10.43 4.81 -10.97
CA GLY A 49 -9.86 4.95 -12.30
C GLY A 49 -8.50 5.63 -12.35
N HIS A 50 -8.06 6.31 -11.28
CA HIS A 50 -6.71 6.89 -11.23
C HIS A 50 -5.64 5.83 -11.43
N ALA A 51 -4.63 6.19 -12.22
CA ALA A 51 -3.38 5.45 -12.32
C ALA A 51 -2.36 6.07 -11.37
N LEU A 52 -1.57 5.23 -10.70
CA LEU A 52 -0.51 5.66 -9.82
C LEU A 52 0.60 4.62 -9.77
N GLU A 53 1.82 5.08 -9.58
CA GLU A 53 2.92 4.23 -9.15
C GLU A 53 2.87 4.06 -7.62
N VAL A 54 2.95 2.82 -7.16
CA VAL A 54 3.12 2.49 -5.74
C VAL A 54 4.53 1.96 -5.55
N ARG A 55 5.29 2.59 -4.65
CA ARG A 55 6.62 2.14 -4.25
C ARG A 55 6.65 1.80 -2.77
N ILE A 56 7.17 0.62 -2.44
CA ILE A 56 7.37 0.16 -1.05
C ILE A 56 8.86 -0.04 -0.80
N PHE A 57 9.35 0.52 0.29
CA PHE A 57 10.74 0.43 0.71
C PHE A 57 10.83 -0.22 2.09
N ARG A 58 11.87 -1.03 2.29
CA ARG A 58 12.28 -1.48 3.62
C ARG A 58 13.00 -0.36 4.36
N GLY A 59 12.58 -0.13 5.59
CA GLY A 59 13.02 0.95 6.47
C GLY A 59 12.18 2.22 6.32
N ILE A 60 12.47 3.20 7.18
CA ILE A 60 11.95 4.55 7.08
C ILE A 60 12.80 5.32 6.06
N SER A 61 12.15 5.96 5.09
CA SER A 61 12.78 6.75 4.03
C SER A 61 12.04 8.07 3.91
N GLU A 62 12.74 9.20 4.07
CA GLU A 62 12.15 10.54 4.13
C GLU A 62 12.33 11.33 2.81
N ASP A 63 13.34 10.99 2.01
CA ASP A 63 13.69 11.71 0.77
C ASP A 63 13.19 10.99 -0.49
N ILE A 64 11.92 10.58 -0.51
CA ILE A 64 11.30 9.96 -1.68
C ILE A 64 10.45 11.01 -2.40
N GLU A 65 10.84 11.36 -3.62
CA GLU A 65 10.02 12.21 -4.50
C GLU A 65 8.71 11.48 -4.84
N CYS A 66 7.61 11.93 -4.27
CA CYS A 66 6.28 11.36 -4.44
C CYS A 66 5.18 12.36 -4.00
N HIS A 67 3.92 12.01 -4.23
CA HIS A 67 2.78 12.85 -3.85
C HIS A 67 2.24 12.53 -2.46
N TYR A 68 2.44 11.29 -1.98
CA TYR A 68 1.98 10.86 -0.67
C TYR A 68 2.94 9.81 -0.11
N LEU A 69 3.52 10.09 1.06
CA LEU A 69 4.49 9.23 1.75
C LEU A 69 3.95 8.87 3.13
N VAL A 70 4.00 7.58 3.47
CA VAL A 70 3.65 7.08 4.81
C VAL A 70 4.69 6.07 5.28
N CYS A 71 5.02 6.14 6.58
CA CYS A 71 5.99 5.27 7.23
C CYS A 71 5.30 4.48 8.34
N GLY A 72 5.63 3.20 8.45
CA GLY A 72 4.86 2.28 9.28
C GLY A 72 5.58 0.96 9.52
N ARG A 73 4.84 0.00 10.05
CA ARG A 73 5.37 -1.31 10.44
C ARG A 73 4.48 -2.44 9.94
N VAL A 74 5.12 -3.48 9.42
CA VAL A 74 4.49 -4.76 9.09
C VAL A 74 4.13 -5.47 10.38
N TYR A 75 2.91 -5.99 10.51
CA TYR A 75 2.47 -6.70 11.71
C TYR A 75 2.02 -8.14 11.43
N SER A 76 1.96 -8.53 10.16
CA SER A 76 1.61 -9.89 9.76
C SER A 76 2.07 -10.14 8.32
N VAL A 77 2.71 -11.30 8.11
CA VAL A 77 3.02 -11.85 6.80
C VAL A 77 2.57 -13.30 6.80
N GLU A 78 1.64 -13.63 5.92
CA GLU A 78 1.07 -14.97 5.80
C GLU A 78 1.36 -15.54 4.41
N TYR A 79 1.93 -16.74 4.32
CA TYR A 79 2.29 -17.38 3.05
C TYR A 79 1.31 -18.52 2.73
N LYS A 80 0.77 -18.53 1.51
CA LYS A 80 -0.13 -19.58 1.04
C LYS A 80 -0.10 -19.70 -0.47
N GLY A 81 0.27 -20.89 -0.98
CA GLY A 81 0.16 -21.21 -2.41
C GLY A 81 1.01 -20.34 -3.33
N GLY A 82 2.24 -20.00 -2.92
CA GLY A 82 3.16 -19.14 -3.69
C GLY A 82 2.81 -17.64 -3.66
N ARG A 83 1.84 -17.25 -2.81
CA ARG A 83 1.46 -15.86 -2.55
C ARG A 83 1.70 -15.52 -1.09
N ALA A 84 1.93 -14.24 -0.85
CA ALA A 84 2.10 -13.67 0.47
C ALA A 84 1.05 -12.57 0.69
N LEU A 85 0.36 -12.67 1.82
CA LEU A 85 -0.51 -11.62 2.35
C LEU A 85 0.28 -10.82 3.39
N VAL A 86 0.69 -9.61 3.00
CA VAL A 86 1.43 -8.69 3.85
C VAL A 86 0.45 -7.66 4.42
N LYS A 87 0.47 -7.50 5.74
CA LYS A 87 -0.32 -6.49 6.45
C LYS A 87 0.58 -5.52 7.20
N ALA A 88 0.36 -4.23 7.01
CA ALA A 88 1.11 -3.17 7.67
C ALA A 88 0.20 -2.08 8.23
N SER A 89 0.74 -1.31 9.17
CA SER A 89 0.05 -0.18 9.79
C SER A 89 0.94 1.06 9.72
N PHE A 90 0.40 2.14 9.18
CA PHE A 90 1.01 3.47 9.10
C PHE A 90 0.33 4.38 10.12
N GLY A 91 0.62 4.15 11.41
CA GLY A 91 -0.01 4.90 12.51
C GLY A 91 -1.53 4.67 12.62
N GLY A 92 -2.01 3.49 12.23
CA GLY A 92 -3.44 3.14 12.24
C GLY A 92 -4.11 3.15 10.86
N LEU A 93 -3.45 3.71 9.84
CA LEU A 93 -3.86 3.53 8.45
C LEU A 93 -3.36 2.18 7.95
N LEU A 94 -4.27 1.25 7.68
CA LEU A 94 -3.92 -0.14 7.39
C LEU A 94 -3.63 -0.36 5.91
N LEU A 95 -2.68 -1.26 5.66
CA LEU A 95 -2.38 -1.86 4.37
C LEU A 95 -2.66 -3.35 4.44
N SER A 96 -3.30 -3.86 3.39
CA SER A 96 -3.33 -5.29 3.06
C SER A 96 -2.88 -5.45 1.62
N MET A 97 -1.76 -6.16 1.42
CA MET A 97 -1.17 -6.41 0.11
C MET A 97 -1.12 -7.91 -0.14
N ASP A 98 -1.75 -8.34 -1.23
CA ASP A 98 -1.67 -9.71 -1.73
C ASP A 98 -0.76 -9.72 -2.96
N ALA A 99 0.41 -10.36 -2.84
CA ALA A 99 1.45 -10.36 -3.86
C ALA A 99 2.06 -11.77 -4.06
N PRO A 100 2.74 -12.03 -5.19
CA PRO A 100 3.59 -13.21 -5.33
C PRO A 100 4.68 -13.23 -4.25
N GLU A 101 4.89 -14.39 -3.63
CA GLU A 101 5.85 -14.56 -2.52
C GLU A 101 7.25 -14.07 -2.89
N GLU A 102 7.72 -14.40 -4.10
CA GLU A 102 9.03 -13.99 -4.59
C GLU A 102 9.22 -12.47 -4.65
N GLY A 103 8.14 -11.72 -4.93
CA GLY A 103 8.17 -10.27 -5.05
C GLY A 103 8.18 -9.51 -3.72
N VAL A 104 7.92 -10.21 -2.61
CA VAL A 104 7.87 -9.63 -1.25
C VAL A 104 8.70 -10.39 -0.23
N ARG A 105 9.56 -11.31 -0.68
CA ARG A 105 10.43 -12.15 0.16
C ARG A 105 11.33 -11.36 1.12
N ASP A 106 11.60 -10.10 0.81
CA ASP A 106 12.44 -9.21 1.60
C ASP A 106 11.66 -8.40 2.66
N ILE A 107 10.35 -8.65 2.80
CA ILE A 107 9.49 -8.14 3.88
C ILE A 107 9.34 -9.20 4.97
N GLY A 108 9.83 -8.89 6.17
CA GLY A 108 9.61 -9.67 7.37
C GLY A 108 8.51 -9.13 8.27
N ASP A 109 8.05 -9.96 9.20
CA ASP A 109 7.22 -9.50 10.32
C ASP A 109 7.99 -8.44 11.15
N LYS A 110 7.28 -7.40 11.60
CA LYS A 110 7.81 -6.25 12.34
C LYS A 110 8.80 -5.36 11.59
N ASP A 111 9.04 -5.60 10.30
CA ASP A 111 9.83 -4.69 9.49
C ASP A 111 9.18 -3.31 9.43
N GLU A 112 10.03 -2.29 9.53
CA GLU A 112 9.63 -0.93 9.19
C GLU A 112 9.61 -0.79 7.68
N ILE A 113 8.57 -0.13 7.17
CA ILE A 113 8.40 0.11 5.74
C ILE A 113 7.96 1.55 5.48
N SER A 114 8.33 2.04 4.31
CA SER A 114 7.82 3.29 3.74
C SER A 114 7.03 2.98 2.48
N LEU A 115 5.86 3.58 2.32
CA LEU A 115 5.03 3.48 1.12
C LEU A 115 4.87 4.86 0.51
N ALA A 116 5.22 4.97 -0.77
CA ALA A 116 5.15 6.19 -1.55
C ALA A 116 4.17 6.01 -2.72
N LEU A 117 3.31 7.00 -2.93
CA LEU A 117 2.37 7.08 -4.05
C LEU A 117 2.75 8.22 -4.98
N THR A 118 2.84 7.94 -6.28
CA THR A 118 3.07 8.96 -7.32
C THR A 118 1.97 8.87 -8.38
N PHE A 119 1.22 9.96 -8.61
CA PHE A 119 0.21 10.00 -9.67
C PHE A 119 0.87 10.05 -11.04
N ILE A 120 0.28 9.35 -12.02
CA ILE A 120 0.75 9.25 -13.42
C ILE A 120 -0.35 9.54 -14.43
#